data_AF-A0A1G7VH78-F1
#
_entry.id   AF-A0A1G7VH78-F1
#
_cell.length_a   1.000
_cell.length_b   1.000
_cell.length_c   1.000
_cell.angle_alpha   90.00
_cell.angle_beta   90.00
_cell.angle_gamma   90.00
#
_symmetry.space_group_name_H-M   'P 1'
#
loop_
_entity.id
_entity.type
_entity.pdbx_description
1 polymer ?
#
loop_
_entity_poly.entity_id
_entity_poly.type
_entity_poly.pdbx_seq_one_letter_code
_entity_poly.pdbx_strand_id
1 'polypeptide(L)'
;YTYDQRDNRSSLTSNRVPEIPTTASYQYDIRNRLKAVTKDDTNITYNYNGDGLMVGRTKGNQSTRYYYDDRGLLVAEGTVDSGAVFITYGYVFDSTGKLVGRQSADESKLQYYVTNGHGDVTELRDASGNLLNAYSYDIWGNPITVQETVPNSLRYAGEYWDTDVKLQYLRARWYDPAIARFIGEDTYEGQINNPLSLNLYTYVENNPLKYIDPTGHNALPKSVEEIVREFKVIKGGLQEGAKSGIKKGGLPGFIVGLVIGGLFGNPTPVGEDQEYIDNSNAAAYLGLRYISEENAEKNKNDTNIIYRALNAKDVARLASGLGLEAKNPKGKWTLSEHIAWGSQKRANENDPWISTTVDYTRAQYYNSKGGGYGIIAIDRSKLKYGNYFALSKLDPGFNDFRRATNYATIDKEISVYQYINRDAIIGWMP
;
A
#
# COMPACT_ATOMS: atom_id res chain seq x y z
N TYR A 1 12.40 -24.67 -16.06
CA TYR A 1 13.63 -24.85 -15.26
C TYR A 1 13.74 -26.30 -14.83
N THR A 2 14.95 -26.80 -14.61
CA THR A 2 15.20 -28.08 -13.90
C THR A 2 16.22 -27.84 -12.78
N TYR A 3 16.27 -28.77 -11.83
CA TYR A 3 17.17 -28.72 -10.68
C TYR A 3 18.01 -30.01 -10.61
N ASP A 4 19.21 -29.94 -10.05
CA ASP A 4 20.02 -31.13 -9.73
C ASP A 4 19.51 -31.80 -8.44
N GLN A 5 20.07 -32.94 -8.06
CA GLN A 5 19.66 -33.67 -6.85
C GLN A 5 19.95 -32.93 -5.53
N ARG A 6 20.52 -31.72 -5.60
CA ARG A 6 20.81 -30.83 -4.46
C ARG A 6 20.06 -29.50 -4.60
N ASP A 7 19.01 -29.46 -5.42
CA ASP A 7 18.17 -28.30 -5.68
C ASP A 7 18.89 -27.07 -6.26
N ASN A 8 20.05 -27.25 -6.89
CA ASN A 8 20.67 -26.21 -7.70
C ASN A 8 20.00 -26.18 -9.07
N ARG A 9 19.68 -24.99 -9.58
CA ARG A 9 19.12 -24.83 -10.93
C ARG A 9 20.08 -25.43 -11.96
N SER A 10 19.72 -26.58 -12.51
CA SER A 10 20.53 -27.35 -13.48
C SER A 10 20.26 -26.94 -14.92
N SER A 11 19.06 -26.45 -15.22
CA SER A 11 18.77 -25.84 -16.52
C SER A 11 17.73 -24.72 -16.43
N LEU A 12 17.89 -23.74 -17.31
CA LEU A 12 16.88 -22.75 -17.65
C LEU A 12 16.66 -22.87 -19.16
N THR A 13 15.48 -23.32 -19.56
CA THR A 13 15.01 -23.18 -20.93
C THR A 13 13.98 -22.07 -20.93
N SER A 14 14.34 -20.93 -21.51
CA SER A 14 13.44 -19.84 -21.82
C SER A 14 13.34 -19.75 -23.34
N ASN A 15 12.13 -19.70 -23.87
CA ASN A 15 11.89 -19.35 -25.28
C ASN A 15 12.02 -17.84 -25.55
N ARG A 16 12.36 -17.07 -24.52
CA ARG A 16 12.43 -15.61 -24.56
C ARG A 16 13.85 -15.13 -24.24
N VAL A 17 14.43 -14.39 -25.18
CA VAL A 17 15.61 -13.55 -24.94
C VAL A 17 15.12 -12.28 -24.23
N PRO A 18 15.76 -11.82 -23.14
CA PRO A 18 15.42 -10.54 -22.53
C PRO A 18 15.41 -9.44 -23.60
N GLU A 19 14.30 -8.71 -23.72
CA GLU A 19 14.22 -7.53 -24.61
C GLU A 19 14.89 -6.34 -23.92
N ILE A 20 16.20 -6.44 -23.72
CA ILE A 20 17.01 -5.33 -23.27
C ILE A 20 17.34 -4.52 -24.52
N PRO A 21 16.95 -3.23 -24.60
CA PRO A 21 17.40 -2.39 -25.70
C PRO A 21 18.92 -2.44 -25.79
N THR A 22 19.46 -2.83 -26.95
CA THR A 22 20.92 -2.86 -27.16
C THR A 22 21.56 -1.49 -26.99
N THR A 23 20.77 -0.41 -27.08
CA THR A 23 21.22 0.96 -26.85
C THR A 23 20.08 1.80 -26.29
N ALA A 24 19.99 1.90 -24.96
CA ALA A 24 19.15 2.89 -24.28
C ALA A 24 20.01 3.69 -23.29
N SER A 25 19.73 4.98 -23.17
CA SER A 25 20.33 5.83 -22.14
C SER A 25 19.26 6.41 -21.23
N TYR A 26 19.55 6.42 -19.93
CA TYR A 26 18.66 6.85 -18.87
C TYR A 26 19.22 8.10 -18.21
N GLN A 27 18.40 9.13 -18.06
CA GLN A 27 18.77 10.36 -17.37
C GLN A 27 17.90 10.53 -16.14
N TYR A 28 18.52 10.94 -15.04
CA TYR A 28 17.85 11.13 -13.75
C TYR A 28 17.90 12.61 -13.34
N ASP A 29 16.91 13.06 -12.59
CA ASP A 29 16.91 14.39 -11.98
C ASP A 29 17.73 14.43 -10.67
N ILE A 30 17.85 15.61 -10.06
CA ILE A 30 18.60 15.80 -8.80
C ILE A 30 18.00 15.05 -7.59
N ARG A 31 16.79 14.49 -7.73
CA ARG A 31 16.12 13.67 -6.71
C ARG A 31 16.18 12.18 -7.07
N ASN A 32 17.07 11.79 -8.00
CA ASN A 32 17.26 10.43 -8.47
C ASN A 32 16.03 9.80 -9.15
N ARG A 33 15.16 10.61 -9.76
CA ARG A 33 13.97 10.12 -10.50
C ARG A 33 14.24 10.10 -11.99
N LEU A 34 13.76 9.07 -12.70
CA LEU A 34 13.95 8.93 -14.15
C LEU A 34 13.31 10.10 -14.90
N LYS A 35 14.12 10.98 -15.46
CA LYS A 35 13.70 12.19 -16.18
C LYS A 35 13.57 11.96 -17.68
N ALA A 36 14.43 11.11 -18.26
CA ALA A 36 14.38 10.81 -19.68
C ALA A 36 14.94 9.43 -20.02
N VAL A 37 14.41 8.84 -21.08
CA VAL A 37 14.95 7.65 -21.74
C VAL A 37 15.11 7.95 -23.21
N THR A 38 16.32 7.77 -23.73
CA THR A 38 16.58 7.82 -25.18
C THR A 38 16.85 6.41 -25.68
N LYS A 39 16.02 5.94 -26.61
CA LYS A 39 16.10 4.63 -27.27
C LYS A 39 15.76 4.79 -28.75
N ASP A 40 16.57 4.21 -29.64
CA ASP A 40 16.34 4.24 -31.09
C ASP A 40 16.03 5.67 -31.62
N ASP A 41 16.88 6.64 -31.24
CA ASP A 41 16.73 8.09 -31.49
C ASP A 41 15.44 8.75 -30.98
N THR A 42 14.61 8.01 -30.27
CA THR A 42 13.40 8.51 -29.61
C THR A 42 13.73 8.90 -28.18
N ASN A 43 13.53 10.18 -27.85
CA ASN A 43 13.62 10.68 -26.48
C ASN A 43 12.24 10.77 -25.85
N ILE A 44 12.06 10.12 -24.70
CA ILE A 44 10.84 10.14 -23.89
C ILE A 44 11.19 10.76 -22.55
N THR A 45 10.45 11.77 -22.15
CA THR A 45 10.71 12.53 -20.92
C THR A 45 9.56 12.42 -19.94
N TYR A 46 9.89 12.49 -18.65
CA TYR A 46 8.95 12.36 -17.55
C TYR A 46 9.06 13.56 -16.61
N ASN A 47 7.90 14.02 -16.12
CA ASN A 47 7.80 15.14 -15.18
C ASN A 47 7.10 14.67 -13.91
N TYR A 48 7.52 15.22 -12.77
CA TYR A 48 7.05 14.80 -11.46
C TYR A 48 6.57 15.99 -10.63
N ASN A 49 5.59 15.76 -9.76
CA ASN A 49 5.11 16.79 -8.82
C ASN A 49 6.02 16.90 -7.57
N GLY A 50 5.59 17.75 -6.62
CA GLY A 50 6.27 17.96 -5.34
C GLY A 50 6.34 16.70 -4.47
N ASP A 51 5.32 15.84 -4.57
CA ASP A 51 5.18 14.59 -3.81
C ASP A 51 5.92 13.40 -4.44
N GLY A 52 6.62 13.59 -5.55
CA GLY A 52 7.41 12.54 -6.19
C GLY A 52 6.69 11.73 -7.26
N LEU A 53 5.41 11.98 -7.52
CA LEU A 53 4.60 11.22 -8.49
C LEU A 53 4.80 11.73 -9.92
N MET A 54 4.91 10.82 -10.89
CA MET A 54 5.04 11.11 -12.32
C MET A 54 3.74 11.70 -12.85
N VAL A 55 3.68 13.02 -13.00
CA VAL A 55 2.50 13.72 -13.51
C VAL A 55 2.53 13.96 -15.01
N GLY A 56 3.64 13.69 -15.69
CA GLY A 56 3.70 13.94 -17.12
C GLY A 56 4.66 13.02 -17.85
N ARG A 57 4.31 12.75 -19.10
CA ARG A 57 5.12 12.02 -20.09
C ARG A 57 5.07 12.74 -21.41
N THR A 58 6.20 12.87 -22.09
CA THR A 58 6.29 13.48 -23.42
C THR A 58 7.14 12.64 -24.36
N LYS A 59 6.60 12.33 -25.54
CA LYS A 59 7.29 11.72 -26.68
C LYS A 59 7.08 12.60 -27.91
N GLY A 60 8.13 13.30 -28.34
CA GLY A 60 8.00 14.32 -29.41
C GLY A 60 6.96 15.40 -29.03
N ASN A 61 5.95 15.59 -29.87
CA ASN A 61 4.85 16.55 -29.63
C ASN A 61 3.68 15.95 -28.85
N GLN A 62 3.74 14.67 -28.47
CA GLN A 62 2.68 14.01 -27.71
C GLN A 62 2.99 14.08 -26.23
N SER A 63 2.17 14.84 -25.49
CA SER A 63 2.27 14.95 -24.04
C SER A 63 1.03 14.37 -23.37
N THR A 64 1.24 13.65 -22.29
CA THR A 64 0.19 13.09 -21.43
C THR A 64 0.37 13.61 -20.01
N ARG A 65 -0.73 14.01 -19.37
CA ARG A 65 -0.83 14.43 -17.98
C ARG A 65 -1.50 13.31 -17.18
N TYR A 66 -0.97 13.05 -15.99
CA TYR A 66 -1.48 12.04 -15.07
C TYR A 66 -1.96 12.68 -13.77
N TYR A 67 -3.06 12.16 -13.23
CA TYR A 67 -3.67 12.62 -12.00
C TYR A 67 -3.77 11.48 -11.01
N TYR A 68 -3.43 11.79 -9.77
CA TYR A 68 -3.42 10.85 -8.66
C TYR A 68 -4.37 11.33 -7.58
N ASP A 69 -4.99 10.39 -6.88
CA ASP A 69 -5.67 10.68 -5.63
C ASP A 69 -4.67 10.75 -4.47
N ASP A 70 -5.17 11.00 -3.26
CA ASP A 70 -4.38 11.07 -2.03
C ASP A 70 -3.83 9.72 -1.55
N ARG A 71 -4.09 8.68 -2.34
CA ARG A 71 -3.62 7.31 -2.21
C ARG A 71 -2.42 7.03 -3.12
N GLY A 72 -2.09 7.94 -4.03
CA GLY A 72 -1.05 7.75 -5.04
C GLY A 72 -1.46 6.79 -6.17
N LEU A 73 -2.76 6.50 -6.33
CA LEU A 73 -3.29 5.70 -7.42
C LEU A 73 -3.56 6.58 -8.64
N LEU A 74 -3.24 6.10 -9.84
CA LEU A 74 -3.48 6.84 -11.08
C LEU A 74 -4.98 6.87 -11.39
N VAL A 75 -5.66 7.97 -11.07
CA VAL A 75 -7.13 8.10 -11.21
C VAL A 75 -7.57 8.75 -12.52
N ALA A 76 -6.68 9.42 -13.25
CA ALA A 76 -6.98 9.88 -14.60
C ALA A 76 -5.73 10.14 -15.44
N GLU A 77 -5.90 10.07 -16.75
CA GLU A 77 -4.92 10.53 -17.73
C GLU A 77 -5.58 11.45 -18.77
N GLY A 78 -4.81 12.38 -19.31
CA GLY A 78 -5.27 13.30 -20.34
C GLY A 78 -4.17 13.72 -21.30
N THR A 79 -4.54 13.98 -22.55
CA THR A 79 -3.62 14.55 -23.54
C THR A 79 -3.39 16.03 -23.25
N VAL A 80 -2.20 16.52 -23.57
CA VAL A 80 -1.86 17.94 -23.47
C VAL A 80 -1.73 18.51 -24.86
N ASP A 81 -2.54 19.50 -25.19
CA ASP A 81 -2.47 20.27 -26.42
C ASP A 81 -2.39 21.76 -26.08
N SER A 82 -1.34 22.42 -26.58
CA SER A 82 -1.13 23.86 -26.41
C SER A 82 -1.22 24.35 -24.95
N GLY A 83 -0.78 23.51 -24.00
CA GLY A 83 -0.79 23.79 -22.56
C GLY A 83 -2.11 23.45 -21.85
N ALA A 84 -3.19 23.18 -22.59
CA ALA A 84 -4.46 22.71 -22.04
C ALA A 84 -4.45 21.18 -21.90
N VAL A 85 -5.12 20.66 -20.87
CA VAL A 85 -5.25 19.21 -20.63
C VAL A 85 -6.66 18.76 -20.97
N PHE A 86 -6.77 17.74 -21.82
CA PHE A 86 -8.02 17.09 -22.19
C PHE A 86 -8.00 15.67 -21.62
N ILE A 87 -8.84 15.41 -20.60
CA ILE A 87 -8.93 14.09 -19.99
C ILE A 87 -9.35 13.07 -21.05
N THR A 88 -8.65 11.94 -21.08
CA THR A 88 -8.94 10.82 -21.98
C THR A 88 -9.74 9.75 -21.23
N TYR A 89 -9.22 9.34 -20.07
CA TYR A 89 -9.84 8.33 -19.21
C TYR A 89 -9.74 8.71 -17.73
N GLY A 90 -10.81 8.45 -16.98
CA GLY A 90 -10.77 8.30 -15.52
C GLY A 90 -10.75 6.82 -15.15
N TYR A 91 -9.91 6.45 -14.18
CA TYR A 91 -9.77 5.08 -13.67
C TYR A 91 -10.52 4.91 -12.35
N VAL A 92 -11.13 3.75 -12.18
CA VAL A 92 -11.92 3.41 -11.01
C VAL A 92 -11.22 2.29 -10.25
N PHE A 93 -11.02 2.52 -8.97
CA PHE A 93 -10.48 1.55 -8.02
C PHE A 93 -11.52 1.26 -6.94
N ASP A 94 -11.54 0.03 -6.42
CA ASP A 94 -12.35 -0.29 -5.26
C ASP A 94 -11.75 0.28 -3.95
N SER A 95 -12.41 0.00 -2.83
CA SER A 95 -11.99 0.47 -1.51
C SER A 95 -10.65 -0.12 -1.02
N THR A 96 -10.18 -1.19 -1.67
CA THR A 96 -8.90 -1.86 -1.39
C THR A 96 -7.79 -1.39 -2.32
N GLY A 97 -8.09 -0.52 -3.28
CA GLY A 97 -7.12 -0.05 -4.27
C GLY A 97 -6.98 -0.96 -5.49
N LYS A 98 -7.86 -1.97 -5.66
CA LYS A 98 -7.87 -2.82 -6.84
C LYS A 98 -8.48 -2.08 -8.02
N LEU A 99 -7.81 -2.12 -9.18
CA LEU A 99 -8.31 -1.55 -10.43
C LEU A 99 -9.54 -2.33 -10.93
N VAL A 100 -10.65 -1.64 -11.18
CA VAL A 100 -11.92 -2.28 -11.58
C VAL A 100 -12.48 -1.79 -12.91
N GLY A 101 -12.22 -0.54 -13.28
CA GLY A 101 -12.76 0.00 -14.53
C GLY A 101 -12.13 1.30 -14.96
N ARG A 102 -12.56 1.79 -16.12
CA ARG A 102 -12.28 3.14 -16.60
C ARG A 102 -13.43 3.68 -17.43
N GLN A 103 -13.52 5.00 -17.47
CA GLN A 103 -14.55 5.74 -18.19
C GLN A 103 -13.88 6.80 -19.06
N SER A 104 -14.26 6.88 -20.34
CA SER A 104 -13.84 7.99 -21.20
C SER A 104 -14.41 9.32 -20.71
N ALA A 105 -13.72 10.43 -20.96
CA ALA A 105 -14.12 11.74 -20.46
C ALA A 105 -15.49 12.24 -20.98
N ASP A 106 -15.90 11.80 -22.16
CA ASP A 106 -17.23 12.06 -22.75
C ASP A 106 -18.32 11.11 -22.24
N GLU A 107 -17.97 10.26 -21.26
CA GLU A 107 -18.84 9.24 -20.66
C GLU A 107 -19.35 8.15 -21.63
N SER A 108 -18.87 8.13 -22.88
CA SER A 108 -19.36 7.21 -23.92
C SER A 108 -18.81 5.79 -23.84
N LYS A 109 -17.67 5.57 -23.16
CA LYS A 109 -16.97 4.28 -23.08
C LYS A 109 -16.70 3.88 -21.63
N LEU A 110 -17.63 3.15 -21.04
CA LEU A 110 -17.41 2.43 -19.80
C LEU A 110 -16.74 1.09 -20.10
N GLN A 111 -15.61 0.83 -19.44
CA GLN A 111 -14.78 -0.35 -19.67
C GLN A 111 -14.36 -0.97 -18.34
N TYR A 112 -14.27 -2.29 -18.29
CA TYR A 112 -14.00 -3.06 -17.08
C TYR A 112 -12.70 -3.84 -17.19
N TYR A 113 -11.87 -3.73 -16.16
CA TYR A 113 -10.64 -4.49 -16.04
C TYR A 113 -10.95 -5.87 -15.47
N VAL A 114 -10.41 -6.91 -16.11
CA VAL A 114 -10.35 -8.27 -15.57
C VAL A 114 -8.93 -8.53 -15.13
N THR A 115 -8.76 -8.91 -13.86
CA THR A 115 -7.45 -9.22 -13.29
C THR A 115 -7.35 -10.68 -12.86
N ASN A 116 -6.15 -11.25 -12.90
CA ASN A 116 -5.88 -12.53 -12.24
C ASN A 116 -5.85 -12.38 -10.71
N GLY A 117 -5.54 -13.47 -9.99
CA GLY A 117 -5.43 -13.48 -8.53
C GLY A 117 -4.22 -12.72 -7.96
N HIS A 118 -3.24 -12.37 -8.78
CA HIS A 118 -2.11 -11.51 -8.40
C HIS A 118 -2.45 -10.02 -8.54
N GLY A 119 -3.47 -9.68 -9.35
CA GLY A 119 -3.85 -8.30 -9.65
C GLY A 119 -3.41 -7.84 -11.04
N ASP A 120 -2.84 -8.73 -11.85
CA ASP A 120 -2.40 -8.38 -13.22
C ASP A 120 -3.60 -8.26 -14.13
N VAL A 121 -3.64 -7.19 -14.92
CA VAL A 121 -4.68 -6.99 -15.94
C VAL A 121 -4.54 -8.04 -17.04
N THR A 122 -5.44 -9.02 -17.07
CA THR A 122 -5.47 -10.04 -18.12
C THR A 122 -6.37 -9.62 -19.28
N GLU A 123 -7.41 -8.83 -19.01
CA GLU A 123 -8.32 -8.36 -20.06
C GLU A 123 -8.87 -6.96 -19.74
N LEU A 124 -9.32 -6.29 -20.80
CA LEU A 124 -10.18 -5.12 -20.73
C LEU A 124 -11.42 -5.39 -21.58
N ARG A 125 -12.61 -5.16 -21.03
CA ARG A 125 -13.89 -5.40 -21.69
C ARG A 125 -14.73 -4.15 -21.76
N ASP A 126 -15.59 -4.05 -22.77
CA ASP A 126 -16.58 -2.97 -22.85
C ASP A 126 -17.77 -3.20 -21.91
N ALA A 127 -18.71 -2.25 -21.89
CA ALA A 127 -19.91 -2.32 -21.06
C ALA A 127 -20.84 -3.51 -21.38
N SER A 128 -20.74 -4.07 -22.57
CA SER A 128 -21.51 -5.24 -23.02
C SER A 128 -20.76 -6.56 -22.77
N GLY A 129 -19.53 -6.50 -22.24
CA GLY A 129 -18.68 -7.66 -21.98
C GLY A 129 -17.82 -8.11 -23.16
N ASN A 130 -17.83 -7.39 -24.29
CA ASN A 130 -16.97 -7.71 -25.43
C ASN A 130 -15.50 -7.47 -25.09
N LEU A 131 -14.61 -8.32 -25.59
CA LEU A 131 -13.18 -8.22 -25.38
C LEU A 131 -12.61 -7.04 -26.17
N LEU A 132 -11.95 -6.12 -25.48
CA LEU A 132 -11.21 -5.02 -26.09
C LEU A 132 -9.71 -5.34 -26.12
N ASN A 133 -9.14 -5.67 -24.97
CA ASN A 133 -7.72 -6.01 -24.86
C ASN A 133 -7.53 -7.32 -24.10
N ALA A 134 -6.45 -8.05 -24.40
CA ALA A 134 -6.03 -9.25 -23.69
C ALA A 134 -4.51 -9.27 -23.52
N TYR A 135 -4.07 -9.70 -22.33
CA TYR A 135 -2.67 -9.76 -21.95
C TYR A 135 -2.35 -11.06 -21.21
N SER A 136 -1.11 -11.52 -21.36
CA SER A 136 -0.50 -12.49 -20.46
C SER A 136 0.90 -12.04 -20.09
N TYR A 137 1.41 -12.50 -18.95
CA TYR A 137 2.70 -12.09 -18.41
C TYR A 137 3.52 -13.32 -18.00
N ASP A 138 4.84 -13.19 -17.98
CA ASP A 138 5.66 -14.09 -17.20
C ASP A 138 5.61 -13.74 -15.70
N ILE A 139 6.30 -14.53 -14.87
CA ILE A 139 6.28 -14.34 -13.41
C ILE A 139 6.90 -13.01 -12.96
N TRP A 140 7.65 -12.32 -13.81
CA TRP A 140 8.28 -11.04 -13.50
C TRP A 140 7.49 -9.86 -14.06
N GLY A 141 6.35 -10.12 -14.70
CA GLY A 141 5.50 -9.08 -15.25
C GLY A 141 5.87 -8.65 -16.67
N ASN A 142 6.76 -9.36 -17.37
CA ASN A 142 6.97 -9.08 -18.79
C ASN A 142 5.76 -9.56 -19.60
N PRO A 143 5.15 -8.71 -20.43
CA PRO A 143 4.08 -9.14 -21.32
C PRO A 143 4.56 -10.25 -22.27
N ILE A 144 3.83 -11.38 -22.34
CA ILE A 144 4.06 -12.49 -23.29
C ILE A 144 3.14 -12.33 -24.49
N THR A 145 1.86 -12.08 -24.25
CA THR A 145 0.88 -11.74 -25.29
C THR A 145 0.31 -10.36 -25.02
N VAL A 146 0.14 -9.58 -26.10
CA VAL A 146 -0.46 -8.25 -26.07
C VAL A 146 -1.41 -8.14 -27.25
N GLN A 147 -2.70 -8.12 -26.97
CA GLN A 147 -3.75 -7.80 -27.95
C GLN A 147 -4.45 -6.54 -27.47
N GLU A 148 -4.36 -5.46 -28.25
CA GLU A 148 -4.98 -4.18 -27.90
C GLU A 148 -5.82 -3.66 -29.07
N THR A 149 -7.11 -3.46 -28.85
CA THR A 149 -7.98 -2.70 -29.76
C THR A 149 -8.11 -1.25 -29.30
N VAL A 150 -7.83 -0.98 -28.02
CA VAL A 150 -7.84 0.36 -27.42
C VAL A 150 -6.56 0.59 -26.61
N PRO A 151 -6.06 1.83 -26.48
CA PRO A 151 -4.90 2.13 -25.63
C PRO A 151 -5.13 1.74 -24.17
N ASN A 152 -4.10 1.30 -23.46
CA ASN A 152 -4.17 0.99 -22.03
C ASN A 152 -2.83 1.17 -21.31
N SER A 153 -2.83 2.08 -20.33
CA SER A 153 -1.67 2.44 -19.52
C SER A 153 -1.48 1.56 -18.29
N LEU A 154 -2.52 0.89 -17.78
CA LEU A 154 -2.44 0.08 -16.54
C LEU A 154 -2.40 -1.42 -16.86
N ARG A 155 -1.36 -2.13 -16.42
CA ARG A 155 -1.07 -3.52 -16.84
C ARG A 155 -0.75 -4.47 -15.67
N TYR A 156 0.50 -4.95 -15.59
CA TYR A 156 0.97 -5.87 -14.54
C TYR A 156 0.71 -5.26 -13.16
N ALA A 157 0.22 -6.06 -12.21
CA ALA A 157 -0.24 -5.58 -10.89
C ALA A 157 -1.20 -4.36 -10.90
N GLY A 158 -1.84 -4.03 -12.03
CA GLY A 158 -2.68 -2.83 -12.17
C GLY A 158 -1.91 -1.51 -12.26
N GLU A 159 -0.59 -1.55 -12.48
CA GLU A 159 0.29 -0.39 -12.42
C GLU A 159 0.63 0.18 -13.80
N TYR A 160 1.13 1.41 -13.82
CA TYR A 160 1.47 2.12 -15.06
C TYR A 160 2.59 1.41 -15.83
N TRP A 161 2.34 1.15 -17.11
CA TRP A 161 3.27 0.53 -18.04
C TRP A 161 3.57 1.47 -19.21
N ASP A 162 4.85 1.79 -19.40
CA ASP A 162 5.29 2.53 -20.58
C ASP A 162 5.62 1.56 -21.73
N THR A 163 4.78 1.58 -22.75
CA THR A 163 4.91 0.69 -23.91
C THR A 163 6.15 0.93 -24.76
N ASP A 164 6.71 2.14 -24.74
CA ASP A 164 7.86 2.49 -25.56
C ASP A 164 9.18 2.07 -24.89
N VAL A 165 9.31 2.33 -23.59
CA VAL A 165 10.54 1.99 -22.84
C VAL A 165 10.50 0.61 -22.18
N LYS A 166 9.33 -0.05 -22.16
CA LYS A 166 9.12 -1.38 -21.56
C LYS A 166 9.40 -1.43 -20.05
N LEU A 167 9.14 -0.31 -19.37
CA LEU A 167 9.30 -0.18 -17.93
C LEU A 167 7.95 0.02 -17.25
N GLN A 168 7.86 -0.46 -16.02
CA GLN A 168 6.72 -0.23 -15.14
C GLN A 168 7.06 0.89 -14.16
N TYR A 169 6.15 1.83 -13.97
CA TYR A 169 6.32 2.89 -12.98
C TYR A 169 5.63 2.53 -11.68
N LEU A 170 6.40 2.47 -10.59
CA LEU A 170 5.94 2.12 -9.26
C LEU A 170 6.12 3.29 -8.28
N ARG A 171 5.72 4.50 -8.66
CA ARG A 171 5.81 5.73 -7.85
C ARG A 171 7.25 6.15 -7.55
N ALA A 172 7.90 5.56 -6.55
CA ALA A 172 9.25 5.92 -6.20
C ALA A 172 10.27 5.49 -7.25
N ARG A 173 10.03 4.35 -7.91
CA ARG A 173 11.00 3.73 -8.81
C ARG A 173 10.37 3.20 -10.10
N TRP A 174 11.24 3.01 -11.09
CA TRP A 174 10.92 2.33 -12.34
C TRP A 174 11.46 0.91 -12.29
N TYR A 175 10.60 -0.05 -12.60
CA TYR A 175 10.88 -1.47 -12.61
C TYR A 175 11.07 -1.97 -14.05
N ASP A 176 12.15 -2.70 -14.27
CA ASP A 176 12.43 -3.40 -15.52
C ASP A 176 12.14 -4.90 -15.35
N PRO A 177 11.00 -5.38 -15.86
CA PRO A 177 10.68 -6.80 -15.76
C PRO A 177 11.63 -7.68 -16.60
N ALA A 178 12.29 -7.15 -17.65
CA ALA A 178 13.14 -7.96 -18.52
C ALA A 178 14.37 -8.50 -17.78
N ILE A 179 14.80 -7.79 -16.73
CA ILE A 179 15.89 -8.19 -15.83
C ILE A 179 15.42 -8.41 -14.39
N ALA A 180 14.11 -8.37 -14.14
CA ALA A 180 13.49 -8.62 -12.84
C ALA A 180 13.96 -7.69 -11.70
N ARG A 181 14.31 -6.44 -12.00
CA ARG A 181 14.87 -5.50 -11.00
C ARG A 181 14.46 -4.05 -11.26
N PHE A 182 14.54 -3.22 -10.23
CA PHE A 182 14.45 -1.77 -10.40
C PHE A 182 15.66 -1.23 -11.17
N ILE A 183 15.47 -0.13 -11.91
CA ILE A 183 16.57 0.53 -12.64
C ILE A 183 17.27 1.63 -11.81
N GLY A 184 16.71 1.96 -10.65
CA GLY A 184 17.26 2.90 -9.68
C GLY A 184 17.30 2.27 -8.29
N GLU A 185 18.27 2.73 -7.50
CA GLU A 185 18.46 2.31 -6.11
C GLU A 185 17.28 2.75 -5.24
N ASP A 186 16.91 1.90 -4.29
CA ASP A 186 15.95 2.23 -3.25
C ASP A 186 16.47 3.36 -2.36
N THR A 187 15.64 4.34 -2.05
CA THR A 187 15.95 5.33 -1.01
C THR A 187 15.77 4.76 0.39
N TYR A 188 15.07 3.63 0.53
CA TYR A 188 15.05 2.82 1.73
C TYR A 188 16.23 1.85 1.71
N GLU A 189 17.24 2.10 2.55
CA GLU A 189 18.50 1.33 2.59
C GLU A 189 18.35 -0.11 3.13
N GLY A 190 17.12 -0.55 3.40
CA GLY A 190 16.86 -1.85 4.00
C GLY A 190 17.16 -1.88 5.50
N GLN A 191 17.31 -3.10 6.02
CA GLN A 191 17.51 -3.37 7.43
C GLN A 191 18.70 -4.29 7.60
N ILE A 192 19.61 -3.95 8.52
CA ILE A 192 20.84 -4.71 8.76
C ILE A 192 20.54 -6.16 9.18
N ASN A 193 19.42 -6.40 9.84
CA ASN A 193 18.97 -7.73 10.27
C ASN A 193 18.12 -8.47 9.21
N ASN A 194 17.84 -7.87 8.05
CA ASN A 194 17.17 -8.51 6.92
C ASN A 194 18.07 -8.42 5.68
N PRO A 195 18.96 -9.41 5.46
CA PRO A 195 19.90 -9.39 4.34
C PRO A 195 19.25 -9.25 2.96
N LEU A 196 18.02 -9.73 2.77
CA LEU A 196 17.29 -9.59 1.50
C LEU A 196 16.95 -8.12 1.20
N SER A 197 16.61 -7.35 2.22
CA SER A 197 16.30 -5.91 2.09
C SER A 197 17.51 -5.04 1.73
N LEU A 198 18.74 -5.53 1.94
CA LEU A 198 19.97 -4.80 1.64
C LEU A 198 20.29 -4.74 0.13
N ASN A 199 19.56 -5.51 -0.69
CA ASN A 199 19.66 -5.40 -2.14
C ASN A 199 18.62 -4.40 -2.66
N LEU A 200 19.07 -3.16 -2.83
CA LEU A 200 18.28 -1.96 -3.12
C LEU A 200 17.68 -1.90 -4.54
N TYR A 201 17.81 -2.95 -5.33
CA TYR A 201 17.22 -3.07 -6.67
C TYR A 201 16.23 -4.22 -6.80
N THR A 202 16.04 -4.99 -5.71
CA THR A 202 15.19 -6.17 -5.72
C THR A 202 13.74 -5.78 -5.91
N TYR A 203 13.05 -6.43 -6.85
CA TYR A 203 11.60 -6.35 -6.93
C TYR A 203 11.00 -7.39 -5.98
N VAL A 204 10.19 -6.92 -5.04
CA VAL A 204 9.33 -7.72 -4.15
C VAL A 204 9.99 -8.93 -3.49
N GLU A 205 11.19 -8.73 -2.93
CA GLU A 205 11.98 -9.79 -2.26
C GLU A 205 12.25 -11.02 -3.16
N ASN A 206 12.26 -10.83 -4.48
CA ASN A 206 12.36 -11.88 -5.50
C ASN A 206 11.21 -12.90 -5.46
N ASN A 207 10.05 -12.56 -4.90
CA ASN A 207 8.86 -13.41 -4.87
C ASN A 207 7.61 -12.74 -5.49
N PRO A 208 7.64 -12.45 -6.80
CA PRO A 208 6.55 -11.76 -7.51
C PRO A 208 5.28 -12.60 -7.68
N LEU A 209 5.28 -13.87 -7.29
CA LEU A 209 4.06 -14.69 -7.28
C LEU A 209 3.20 -14.42 -6.03
N LYS A 210 3.85 -14.01 -4.94
CA LYS A 210 3.21 -13.71 -3.66
C LYS A 210 2.99 -12.21 -3.49
N TYR A 211 3.93 -11.40 -3.97
CA TYR A 211 4.04 -10.00 -3.60
C TYR A 211 3.97 -9.03 -4.78
N ILE A 212 3.39 -7.86 -4.52
CA ILE A 212 3.39 -6.66 -5.35
C ILE A 212 4.16 -5.53 -4.63
N ASP A 213 4.58 -4.49 -5.35
CA ASP A 213 5.17 -3.29 -4.73
C ASP A 213 4.38 -2.01 -5.07
N PRO A 214 3.36 -1.66 -4.25
CA PRO A 214 2.52 -0.49 -4.47
C PRO A 214 3.15 0.84 -4.04
N THR A 215 4.43 0.91 -3.75
CA THR A 215 5.10 2.19 -3.49
C THR A 215 6.40 2.36 -4.25
N GLY A 216 6.89 1.27 -4.84
CA GLY A 216 8.25 1.16 -5.32
C GLY A 216 9.25 1.14 -4.17
N HIS A 217 8.90 0.59 -3.00
CA HIS A 217 9.80 0.47 -1.84
C HIS A 217 9.66 -0.86 -1.10
N ASN A 218 8.45 -1.45 -1.08
CA ASN A 218 8.16 -2.56 -0.17
C ASN A 218 7.34 -3.64 -0.86
N ALA A 219 7.73 -4.88 -0.62
CA ALA A 219 6.95 -6.06 -0.99
C ALA A 219 5.70 -6.15 -0.10
N LEU A 220 4.53 -6.29 -0.71
CA LEU A 220 3.26 -6.52 -0.02
C LEU A 220 2.57 -7.74 -0.61
N PRO A 221 1.91 -8.58 0.19
CA PRO A 221 1.02 -9.61 -0.30
C PRO A 221 -0.07 -9.02 -1.18
N LYS A 222 -0.40 -9.78 -2.22
CA LYS A 222 -1.44 -9.48 -3.20
C LYS A 222 -2.85 -9.26 -2.62
N SER A 223 -3.13 -9.66 -1.37
CA SER A 223 -4.47 -9.54 -0.79
C SER A 223 -4.49 -8.91 0.60
N VAL A 224 -5.54 -8.13 0.87
CA VAL A 224 -5.86 -7.55 2.18
C VAL A 224 -5.97 -8.62 3.28
N GLU A 225 -6.47 -9.81 2.95
CA GLU A 225 -6.59 -10.92 3.90
C GLU A 225 -5.22 -11.49 4.27
N GLU A 226 -4.30 -11.62 3.32
CA GLU A 226 -2.92 -12.03 3.59
C GLU A 226 -2.16 -10.95 4.36
N ILE A 227 -2.35 -9.66 4.01
CA ILE A 227 -1.81 -8.52 4.76
C ILE A 227 -2.27 -8.60 6.22
N VAL A 228 -3.57 -8.71 6.46
CA VAL A 228 -4.13 -8.77 7.82
C VAL A 228 -3.70 -10.05 8.55
N ARG A 229 -3.51 -11.17 7.85
CA ARG A 229 -3.01 -12.43 8.43
C ARG A 229 -1.56 -12.29 8.89
N GLU A 230 -0.68 -11.74 8.07
CA GLU A 230 0.72 -11.49 8.46
C GLU A 230 0.78 -10.58 9.68
N PHE A 231 0.00 -9.49 9.72
CA PHE A 231 -0.13 -8.64 10.91
C PHE A 231 -0.61 -9.38 12.18
N LYS A 232 -1.55 -10.31 12.06
CA LYS A 232 -2.04 -11.09 13.21
C LYS A 232 -1.01 -12.10 13.74
N VAL A 233 -0.19 -12.70 12.87
CA VAL A 233 0.88 -13.63 13.26
C VAL A 233 1.92 -12.93 14.14
N ILE A 234 2.27 -11.68 13.81
CA ILE A 234 3.17 -10.81 14.61
C ILE A 234 2.70 -10.72 16.07
N LYS A 235 1.39 -10.51 16.29
CA LYS A 235 0.81 -10.37 17.63
C LYS A 235 0.75 -11.69 18.42
N GLY A 236 0.50 -12.81 17.75
CA GLY A 236 0.44 -14.14 18.39
C GLY A 236 1.77 -14.51 19.06
N GLY A 237 2.90 -14.21 18.39
CA GLY A 237 4.24 -14.41 18.93
C GLY A 237 4.58 -13.51 20.12
N LEU A 238 4.10 -12.25 20.12
CA LEU A 238 4.32 -11.30 21.20
C LEU A 238 3.56 -11.64 22.50
N GLN A 239 2.35 -12.22 22.42
CA GLN A 239 1.58 -12.59 23.62
C GLN A 239 2.07 -13.87 24.31
N GLU A 240 2.66 -14.81 23.58
CA GLU A 240 3.26 -16.00 24.20
C GLU A 240 4.69 -15.73 24.71
N GLY A 241 5.47 -14.87 24.03
CA GLY A 241 6.77 -14.42 24.50
C GLY A 241 6.69 -13.64 25.83
N ALA A 242 5.65 -12.81 26.00
CA ALA A 242 5.44 -12.04 27.24
C ALA A 242 4.93 -12.88 28.42
N LYS A 243 4.33 -14.07 28.18
CA LYS A 243 3.89 -14.99 29.25
C LYS A 243 4.98 -15.98 29.68
N SER A 244 5.98 -16.24 28.84
CA SER A 244 7.10 -17.13 29.16
C SER A 244 8.29 -16.43 29.83
N GLY A 245 8.29 -15.09 29.84
CA GLY A 245 9.40 -14.26 30.35
C GLY A 245 9.40 -13.95 31.85
N ILE A 246 8.70 -14.69 32.72
CA ILE A 246 8.87 -14.57 34.18
C ILE A 246 8.80 -15.95 34.84
N LYS A 247 9.92 -16.68 34.85
CA LYS A 247 10.43 -17.46 36.00
C LYS A 247 11.82 -18.05 35.69
N LYS A 248 12.84 -17.41 36.27
CA LYS A 248 14.15 -17.93 36.75
C LYS A 248 14.87 -19.02 35.92
N GLY A 249 15.95 -18.61 35.25
CA GLY A 249 17.27 -19.27 35.24
C GLY A 249 17.53 -20.42 34.25
N GLY A 250 18.58 -20.27 33.43
CA GLY A 250 19.31 -21.38 32.77
C GLY A 250 19.12 -21.54 31.24
N LEU A 251 20.22 -21.49 30.48
CA LEU A 251 20.36 -21.98 29.09
C LEU A 251 20.37 -23.54 29.04
N PRO A 252 20.36 -24.21 27.86
CA PRO A 252 19.43 -24.13 26.73
C PRO A 252 18.96 -25.55 26.24
N GLY A 253 17.80 -25.66 25.60
CA GLY A 253 17.52 -26.78 24.68
C GLY A 253 16.15 -27.46 24.76
N PHE A 254 15.61 -27.70 23.56
CA PHE A 254 14.65 -28.74 23.14
C PHE A 254 13.14 -28.63 23.46
N ILE A 255 12.39 -28.33 22.38
CA ILE A 255 11.24 -29.03 21.73
C ILE A 255 10.08 -29.61 22.59
N VAL A 256 8.83 -29.35 22.15
CA VAL A 256 7.70 -30.28 21.81
C VAL A 256 6.40 -29.42 21.77
N GLY A 257 5.68 -29.25 20.64
CA GLY A 257 4.63 -30.12 20.05
C GLY A 257 3.22 -29.61 20.45
N LEU A 258 2.12 -29.59 19.68
CA LEU A 258 1.61 -30.41 18.57
C LEU A 258 0.34 -29.76 17.93
N VAL A 259 0.24 -29.82 16.59
CA VAL A 259 -0.85 -30.34 15.71
C VAL A 259 -2.32 -29.94 15.92
N ILE A 260 -2.93 -29.32 14.89
CA ILE A 260 -4.14 -29.82 14.19
C ILE A 260 -4.00 -29.54 12.68
N GLY A 261 -4.04 -30.59 11.86
CA GLY A 261 -4.04 -30.54 10.40
C GLY A 261 -5.42 -30.81 9.80
N GLY A 262 -5.59 -30.43 8.53
CA GLY A 262 -6.71 -30.86 7.69
C GLY A 262 -6.78 -30.14 6.34
N LEU A 263 -6.38 -30.88 5.28
CA LEU A 263 -6.52 -30.58 3.84
C LEU A 263 -5.59 -29.51 3.23
N PHE A 264 -4.41 -29.94 2.77
CA PHE A 264 -3.89 -29.93 1.39
C PHE A 264 -2.41 -30.41 1.47
N GLY A 265 -1.97 -31.23 0.50
CA GLY A 265 -0.77 -32.08 0.62
C GLY A 265 0.57 -31.39 0.90
N ASN A 266 1.42 -32.07 1.67
CA ASN A 266 2.73 -31.66 2.15
C ASN A 266 3.70 -31.20 1.04
N PRO A 267 4.39 -30.06 1.21
CA PRO A 267 5.82 -29.98 0.95
C PRO A 267 6.60 -30.55 2.15
N THR A 268 7.63 -31.33 1.86
CA THR A 268 8.67 -31.77 2.80
C THR A 268 9.35 -30.56 3.47
N PRO A 269 9.71 -30.65 4.77
CA PRO A 269 10.24 -29.50 5.51
C PRO A 269 11.69 -29.24 5.09
N VAL A 270 11.90 -28.18 4.31
CA VAL A 270 13.18 -27.46 4.28
C VAL A 270 13.13 -26.54 5.50
N GLY A 271 14.15 -26.60 6.36
CA GLY A 271 14.16 -25.98 7.69
C GLY A 271 13.63 -24.54 7.68
N GLU A 272 12.44 -24.35 8.25
CA GLU A 272 11.86 -23.03 8.48
C GLU A 272 12.49 -22.43 9.73
N ASP A 273 13.42 -21.50 9.54
CA ASP A 273 13.56 -20.38 10.45
C ASP A 273 12.20 -19.68 10.45
N GLN A 274 11.46 -19.82 11.55
CA GLN A 274 10.17 -19.16 11.74
C GLN A 274 10.46 -17.68 11.93
N GLU A 275 10.45 -16.94 10.81
CA GLU A 275 10.87 -15.55 10.73
C GLU A 275 9.98 -14.68 11.63
N TYR A 276 10.51 -14.41 12.81
CA TYR A 276 9.97 -13.48 13.79
C TYR A 276 10.06 -12.07 13.17
N ILE A 277 8.94 -11.55 12.68
CA ILE A 277 8.87 -10.21 12.10
C ILE A 277 9.12 -9.19 13.23
N ASP A 278 10.28 -8.52 13.16
CA ASP A 278 10.67 -7.41 14.04
C ASP A 278 9.66 -6.24 13.92
N ASN A 279 9.41 -5.48 15.00
CA ASN A 279 8.49 -4.33 14.97
C ASN A 279 8.91 -3.27 13.92
N SER A 280 10.20 -3.24 13.57
CA SER A 280 10.73 -2.45 12.46
C SER A 280 10.19 -2.93 11.10
N ASN A 281 10.01 -4.23 10.90
CA ASN A 281 9.47 -4.84 9.68
C ASN A 281 7.97 -4.54 9.54
N ALA A 282 7.21 -4.54 10.65
CA ALA A 282 5.80 -4.18 10.62
C ALA A 282 5.58 -2.71 10.19
N ALA A 283 6.42 -1.79 10.69
CA ALA A 283 6.38 -0.40 10.26
C ALA A 283 6.77 -0.26 8.77
N ALA A 284 7.86 -0.92 8.35
CA ALA A 284 8.32 -0.94 6.97
C ALA A 284 7.24 -1.47 6.00
N TYR A 285 6.53 -2.52 6.41
CA TYR A 285 5.42 -3.07 5.65
C TYR A 285 4.27 -2.09 5.46
N LEU A 286 4.00 -1.25 6.46
CA LEU A 286 3.03 -0.16 6.30
C LEU A 286 3.59 0.99 5.46
N GLY A 287 4.85 0.96 5.03
CA GLY A 287 5.59 2.08 4.44
C GLY A 287 5.87 3.22 5.43
N LEU A 288 5.84 2.93 6.73
CA LEU A 288 5.93 3.91 7.82
C LEU A 288 7.24 3.76 8.59
N ARG A 289 7.69 4.86 9.20
CA ARG A 289 8.80 4.83 10.15
C ARG A 289 8.35 4.15 11.44
N TYR A 290 9.17 3.25 11.98
CA TYR A 290 9.00 2.73 13.33
C TYR A 290 9.27 3.81 14.39
N ILE A 291 8.36 3.97 15.33
CA ILE A 291 8.50 4.84 16.51
C ILE A 291 8.53 3.92 17.74
N SER A 292 9.61 3.97 18.51
CA SER A 292 9.71 3.24 19.78
C SER A 292 8.74 3.81 20.83
N GLU A 293 8.33 2.98 21.79
CA GLU A 293 7.48 3.42 22.91
C GLU A 293 8.10 4.58 23.68
N GLU A 294 9.42 4.57 23.90
CA GLU A 294 10.16 5.66 24.56
C GLU A 294 10.01 7.00 23.80
N ASN A 295 10.04 6.97 22.48
CA ASN A 295 9.85 8.18 21.66
C ASN A 295 8.38 8.61 21.60
N ALA A 296 7.44 7.67 21.64
CA ALA A 296 6.02 7.97 21.78
C ALA A 296 5.72 8.67 23.11
N GLU A 297 6.34 8.21 24.21
CA GLU A 297 6.22 8.84 25.53
C GLU A 297 6.86 10.22 25.60
N LYS A 298 7.97 10.48 24.88
CA LYS A 298 8.55 11.83 24.77
C LYS A 298 7.59 12.81 24.08
N ASN A 299 6.80 12.31 23.13
CA ASN A 299 5.83 13.11 22.38
C ASN A 299 4.51 13.31 23.12
N LYS A 300 4.31 12.73 24.32
CA LYS A 300 3.02 12.78 25.06
C LYS A 300 2.51 14.19 25.38
N ASN A 301 3.41 15.18 25.40
CA ASN A 301 3.08 16.57 25.67
C ASN A 301 2.94 17.42 24.39
N ASP A 302 3.23 16.86 23.22
CA ASP A 302 3.07 17.55 21.95
C ASP A 302 1.61 17.47 21.50
N THR A 303 0.89 18.57 21.72
CA THR A 303 -0.53 18.68 21.35
C THR A 303 -0.79 18.64 19.83
N ASN A 304 0.25 18.77 19.00
CA ASN A 304 0.12 18.65 17.54
C ASN A 304 0.13 17.19 17.07
N ILE A 305 0.54 16.25 17.93
CA ILE A 305 0.51 14.82 17.61
C ILE A 305 -0.76 14.18 18.16
N ILE A 306 -1.44 13.44 17.30
CA ILE A 306 -2.55 12.56 17.68
C ILE A 306 -2.25 11.13 17.28
N TYR A 307 -2.87 10.22 18.01
CA TYR A 307 -2.65 8.79 17.91
C TYR A 307 -3.94 8.10 17.49
N ARG A 308 -3.80 7.02 16.74
CA ARG A 308 -4.92 6.16 16.38
C ARG A 308 -4.50 4.70 16.40
N ALA A 309 -5.23 3.90 17.15
CA ALA A 309 -5.14 2.45 17.08
C ALA A 309 -5.68 1.96 15.74
N LEU A 310 -4.91 1.11 15.07
CA LEU A 310 -5.28 0.56 13.77
C LEU A 310 -6.24 -0.61 13.93
N ASN A 311 -6.99 -0.85 12.85
CA ASN A 311 -7.77 -2.06 12.62
C ASN A 311 -7.34 -2.69 11.30
N ALA A 312 -7.88 -3.88 10.98
CA ALA A 312 -7.55 -4.60 9.74
C ALA A 312 -7.73 -3.78 8.46
N LYS A 313 -8.79 -2.97 8.35
CA LYS A 313 -9.04 -2.10 7.19
C LYS A 313 -8.01 -0.98 7.13
N ASP A 314 -7.68 -0.37 8.27
CA ASP A 314 -6.68 0.69 8.35
C ASP A 314 -5.30 0.18 7.93
N VAL A 315 -4.90 -1.02 8.41
CA VAL A 315 -3.63 -1.67 8.03
C VAL A 315 -3.54 -1.91 6.53
N ALA A 316 -4.56 -2.51 5.93
CA ALA A 316 -4.56 -2.76 4.49
C ALA A 316 -4.46 -1.48 3.67
N ARG A 317 -5.15 -0.42 4.09
CA ARG A 317 -5.01 0.89 3.45
C ARG A 317 -3.59 1.42 3.56
N LEU A 318 -3.02 1.42 4.77
CA LEU A 318 -1.68 1.94 4.99
C LEU A 318 -0.63 1.13 4.22
N ALA A 319 -0.75 -0.19 4.20
CA ALA A 319 0.12 -1.08 3.43
C ALA A 319 0.07 -0.69 1.95
N SER A 320 -1.11 -0.51 1.36
CA SER A 320 -1.25 -0.06 -0.04
C SER A 320 -0.76 1.38 -0.31
N GLY A 321 -0.07 2.04 0.62
CA GLY A 321 0.41 3.42 0.49
C GLY A 321 -0.66 4.49 0.76
N LEU A 322 -1.85 4.09 1.17
CA LEU A 322 -3.00 4.97 1.36
C LEU A 322 -2.98 5.63 2.74
N GLY A 323 -3.68 6.75 2.87
CA GLY A 323 -4.12 7.27 4.16
C GLY A 323 -5.34 6.52 4.72
N LEU A 324 -5.83 6.97 5.87
CA LEU A 324 -7.00 6.37 6.51
C LEU A 324 -8.29 7.04 6.07
N GLU A 325 -9.34 6.24 5.92
CA GLU A 325 -10.65 6.70 5.49
C GLU A 325 -11.71 6.28 6.51
N ALA A 326 -12.70 7.15 6.73
CA ALA A 326 -13.80 6.88 7.63
C ALA A 326 -14.59 5.62 7.21
N LYS A 327 -15.42 5.11 8.12
CA LYS A 327 -16.27 3.95 7.84
C LYS A 327 -17.17 4.21 6.63
N ASN A 328 -17.82 5.38 6.62
CA ASN A 328 -18.49 5.92 5.45
C ASN A 328 -18.16 7.41 5.29
N PRO A 329 -17.23 7.79 4.39
CA PRO A 329 -16.89 9.20 4.15
C PRO A 329 -18.08 10.04 3.68
N LYS A 330 -19.07 9.44 3.01
CA LYS A 330 -20.30 10.12 2.59
C LYS A 330 -21.39 10.10 3.66
N GLY A 331 -21.06 9.60 4.85
CA GLY A 331 -21.92 9.58 6.01
C GLY A 331 -22.38 10.98 6.40
N LYS A 332 -23.55 11.03 7.04
CA LYS A 332 -24.19 12.30 7.44
C LYS A 332 -24.24 12.50 8.94
N TRP A 333 -23.72 11.56 9.72
CA TRP A 333 -23.71 11.69 11.17
C TRP A 333 -22.91 12.91 11.60
N THR A 334 -23.54 13.68 12.47
CA THR A 334 -22.89 14.73 13.23
C THR A 334 -21.88 14.12 14.21
N LEU A 335 -21.01 14.98 14.75
CA LEU A 335 -20.03 14.56 15.74
C LEU A 335 -20.68 13.95 17.00
N SER A 336 -21.83 14.45 17.41
CA SER A 336 -22.56 13.92 18.57
C SER A 336 -23.10 12.50 18.32
N GLU A 337 -23.57 12.24 17.10
CA GLU A 337 -24.10 10.93 16.69
C GLU A 337 -22.97 9.90 16.54
N HIS A 338 -21.80 10.32 16.05
CA HIS A 338 -20.58 9.50 16.04
C HIS A 338 -20.21 9.01 17.45
N ILE A 339 -20.25 9.90 18.44
CA ILE A 339 -19.88 9.54 19.82
C ILE A 339 -20.93 8.62 20.45
N ALA A 340 -22.21 8.93 20.24
CA ALA A 340 -23.30 8.16 20.82
C ALA A 340 -23.43 6.77 20.21
N TRP A 341 -23.22 6.62 18.89
CA TRP A 341 -23.60 5.42 18.15
C TRP A 341 -22.49 4.86 17.25
N GLY A 342 -21.27 5.41 17.28
CA GLY A 342 -20.13 5.00 16.45
C GLY A 342 -19.70 3.55 16.62
N SER A 343 -20.07 2.88 17.72
CA SER A 343 -19.83 1.45 17.97
C SER A 343 -20.93 0.54 17.42
N GLN A 344 -22.06 1.09 16.95
CA GLN A 344 -23.19 0.32 16.45
C GLN A 344 -23.03 -0.06 14.97
N LYS A 345 -23.74 -1.11 14.53
CA LYS A 345 -23.69 -1.60 13.14
C LYS A 345 -24.04 -0.52 12.10
N ARG A 346 -24.98 0.38 12.43
CA ARG A 346 -25.42 1.49 11.57
C ARG A 346 -24.34 2.55 11.31
N ALA A 347 -23.25 2.57 12.09
CA ALA A 347 -22.13 3.47 11.87
C ALA A 347 -21.47 3.22 10.49
N ASN A 348 -21.43 1.97 10.03
CA ASN A 348 -20.86 1.65 8.71
C ASN A 348 -21.62 2.30 7.54
N GLU A 349 -22.88 2.70 7.75
CA GLU A 349 -23.71 3.34 6.74
C GLU A 349 -23.73 4.86 6.88
N ASN A 350 -23.33 5.41 8.03
CA ASN A 350 -23.64 6.81 8.34
C ASN A 350 -22.51 7.61 8.97
N ASP A 351 -21.43 6.98 9.45
CA ASP A 351 -20.38 7.62 10.26
C ASP A 351 -19.20 8.10 9.39
N PRO A 352 -19.06 9.43 9.17
CA PRO A 352 -17.96 10.02 8.41
C PRO A 352 -16.72 10.32 9.27
N TRP A 353 -16.67 9.88 10.53
CA TRP A 353 -15.61 10.29 11.45
C TRP A 353 -14.56 9.20 11.68
N ILE A 354 -13.33 9.66 11.91
CA ILE A 354 -12.17 8.86 12.31
C ILE A 354 -11.78 9.30 13.72
N SER A 355 -12.04 8.47 14.73
CA SER A 355 -11.63 8.75 16.11
C SER A 355 -10.11 8.65 16.26
N THR A 356 -9.51 9.66 16.89
CA THR A 356 -8.09 9.73 17.27
C THR A 356 -7.97 10.26 18.70
N THR A 357 -6.79 10.21 19.30
CA THR A 357 -6.57 10.64 20.69
C THR A 357 -5.25 11.38 20.83
N VAL A 358 -5.20 12.43 21.65
CA VAL A 358 -3.92 13.08 22.04
C VAL A 358 -3.16 12.26 23.08
N ASP A 359 -3.82 11.29 23.70
CA ASP A 359 -3.22 10.43 24.74
C ASP A 359 -2.77 9.08 24.14
N TYR A 360 -1.46 8.85 24.15
CA TYR A 360 -0.84 7.60 23.70
C TYR A 360 -1.28 6.38 24.52
N THR A 361 -1.35 6.49 25.85
CA THR A 361 -1.84 5.40 26.72
C THR A 361 -3.28 5.02 26.37
N ARG A 362 -4.09 6.02 25.98
CA ARG A 362 -5.45 5.74 25.49
C ARG A 362 -5.44 5.03 24.14
N ALA A 363 -4.54 5.39 23.23
CA ALA A 363 -4.36 4.65 21.98
C ALA A 363 -3.92 3.20 22.24
N GLN A 364 -3.03 2.95 23.20
CA GLN A 364 -2.61 1.59 23.59
C GLN A 364 -3.79 0.77 24.11
N TYR A 365 -4.64 1.37 24.94
CA TYR A 365 -5.88 0.73 25.38
C TYR A 365 -6.76 0.33 24.19
N TYR A 366 -7.00 1.23 23.24
CA TYR A 366 -7.79 0.92 22.05
C TYR A 366 -7.13 -0.13 21.15
N ASN A 367 -5.81 -0.09 20.99
CA ASN A 367 -5.05 -1.10 20.25
C ASN A 367 -5.26 -2.49 20.89
N SER A 368 -5.17 -2.60 22.21
CA SER A 368 -5.39 -3.85 22.95
C SER A 368 -6.79 -4.45 22.72
N LYS A 369 -7.82 -3.60 22.61
CA LYS A 369 -9.22 -4.00 22.38
C LYS A 369 -9.55 -4.23 20.91
N GLY A 370 -8.87 -3.51 20.01
CA GLY A 370 -9.13 -3.45 18.57
C GLY A 370 -8.39 -4.50 17.73
N GLY A 371 -7.80 -5.51 18.37
CA GLY A 371 -7.09 -6.58 17.66
C GLY A 371 -5.58 -6.44 17.63
N GLY A 372 -5.01 -5.32 18.10
CA GLY A 372 -3.56 -5.15 18.31
C GLY A 372 -2.76 -5.00 17.02
N TYR A 373 -3.22 -4.14 16.12
CA TYR A 373 -2.61 -3.86 14.82
C TYR A 373 -1.55 -2.74 14.88
N GLY A 374 -1.28 -2.25 16.08
CA GLY A 374 -0.41 -1.11 16.33
C GLY A 374 -1.16 0.21 16.25
N ILE A 375 -0.40 1.28 16.42
CA ILE A 375 -0.86 2.65 16.57
C ILE A 375 -0.08 3.51 15.60
N ILE A 376 -0.76 4.41 14.92
CA ILE A 376 -0.07 5.44 14.14
C ILE A 376 0.01 6.75 14.92
N ALA A 377 1.12 7.46 14.74
CA ALA A 377 1.28 8.86 15.14
C ALA A 377 1.00 9.75 13.93
N ILE A 378 0.24 10.82 14.15
CA ILE A 378 -0.29 11.68 13.11
C ILE A 378 0.00 13.13 13.48
N ASP A 379 0.67 13.85 12.59
CA ASP A 379 0.93 15.28 12.71
C ASP A 379 -0.29 16.06 12.20
N ARG A 380 -1.00 16.70 13.14
CA ARG A 380 -2.22 17.46 12.85
C ARG A 380 -1.98 18.62 11.90
N SER A 381 -0.79 19.20 11.88
CA SER A 381 -0.47 20.33 11.00
C SER A 381 -0.46 19.95 9.52
N LYS A 382 -0.33 18.64 9.22
CA LYS A 382 -0.26 18.09 7.86
C LYS A 382 -1.59 17.53 7.35
N LEU A 383 -2.67 17.65 8.12
CA LEU A 383 -4.00 17.19 7.69
C LEU A 383 -4.55 18.10 6.59
N LYS A 384 -4.73 17.56 5.39
CA LYS A 384 -5.18 18.30 4.19
C LYS A 384 -6.69 18.60 4.20
N TYR A 385 -7.51 17.76 4.84
CA TYR A 385 -8.98 17.86 4.84
C TYR A 385 -9.54 18.32 6.19
N GLY A 386 -9.01 19.46 6.67
CA GLY A 386 -8.88 19.93 8.06
C GLY A 386 -10.12 20.14 8.95
N ASN A 387 -11.18 19.34 8.83
CA ASN A 387 -12.22 19.29 9.84
C ASN A 387 -11.86 18.26 10.91
N TYR A 388 -11.24 18.70 11.99
CA TYR A 388 -11.08 17.89 13.18
C TYR A 388 -11.65 18.61 14.40
N PHE A 389 -12.23 17.85 15.31
CA PHE A 389 -12.94 18.39 16.46
C PHE A 389 -12.52 17.65 17.71
N ALA A 390 -12.01 18.42 18.67
CA ALA A 390 -11.84 17.91 20.03
C ALA A 390 -13.21 17.76 20.67
N LEU A 391 -13.49 16.61 21.27
CA LEU A 391 -14.79 16.37 21.89
C LEU A 391 -15.05 17.32 23.06
N SER A 392 -14.00 17.86 23.69
CA SER A 392 -14.08 18.90 24.71
C SER A 392 -14.73 20.22 24.25
N LYS A 393 -14.93 20.41 22.94
CA LYS A 393 -15.61 21.59 22.37
C LYS A 393 -17.12 21.37 22.18
N LEU A 394 -17.65 20.19 22.49
CA LEU A 394 -19.08 19.90 22.38
C LEU A 394 -19.84 20.39 23.62
N ASP A 395 -21.11 20.77 23.41
CA ASP A 395 -21.99 21.20 24.50
C ASP A 395 -22.23 20.02 25.48
N PRO A 396 -21.79 20.14 26.75
CA PRO A 396 -21.99 19.11 27.76
C PRO A 396 -23.48 18.86 28.09
N GLY A 397 -24.40 19.74 27.66
CA GLY A 397 -25.84 19.62 27.81
C GLY A 397 -26.53 18.62 26.86
N PHE A 398 -25.82 18.05 25.88
CA PHE A 398 -26.42 17.09 24.95
C PHE A 398 -26.71 15.75 25.66
N ASN A 399 -28.01 15.41 25.75
CA ASN A 399 -28.54 14.36 26.61
C ASN A 399 -27.94 12.95 26.41
N ASP A 400 -27.45 12.62 25.21
CA ASP A 400 -26.92 11.28 24.93
C ASP A 400 -25.42 11.13 25.26
N PHE A 401 -24.70 12.22 25.61
CA PHE A 401 -23.35 12.07 26.19
C PHE A 401 -23.40 11.28 27.50
N ARG A 402 -24.49 11.42 28.29
CA ARG A 402 -24.80 10.61 29.49
C ARG A 402 -24.90 9.11 29.23
N ARG A 403 -25.02 8.68 27.97
CA ARG A 403 -25.04 7.27 27.56
C ARG A 403 -23.75 6.82 26.88
N ALA A 404 -22.87 7.74 26.48
CA ALA A 404 -21.53 7.37 26.03
C ALA A 404 -20.81 6.73 27.22
N THR A 405 -20.59 5.42 27.15
CA THR A 405 -20.10 4.58 28.26
C THR A 405 -18.71 4.97 28.79
N ASN A 406 -18.05 5.99 28.24
CA ASN A 406 -16.70 6.41 28.58
C ASN A 406 -16.56 7.95 28.65
N TYR A 407 -17.27 8.63 29.54
CA TYR A 407 -17.13 10.09 29.77
C TYR A 407 -15.68 10.55 30.01
N ALA A 408 -14.83 9.68 30.57
CA ALA A 408 -13.42 9.96 30.89
C ALA A 408 -12.51 10.15 29.66
N THR A 409 -13.03 10.07 28.43
CA THR A 409 -12.24 10.24 27.19
C THR A 409 -12.49 11.52 26.42
N ILE A 410 -13.50 12.30 26.81
CA ILE A 410 -13.92 13.51 26.07
C ILE A 410 -12.77 14.52 25.94
N ASP A 411 -11.95 14.68 27.00
CA ASP A 411 -10.83 15.63 26.98
C ASP A 411 -9.63 15.16 26.16
N LYS A 412 -9.60 13.88 25.78
CA LYS A 412 -8.47 13.22 25.14
C LYS A 412 -8.76 12.83 23.70
N GLU A 413 -10.03 12.76 23.31
CA GLU A 413 -10.46 12.35 21.98
C GLU A 413 -10.57 13.53 21.01
N ILE A 414 -10.02 13.32 19.82
CA ILE A 414 -10.11 14.22 18.67
C ILE A 414 -10.67 13.41 17.51
N SER A 415 -11.77 13.86 16.91
CA SER A 415 -12.31 13.21 15.71
C SER A 415 -11.81 13.94 14.47
N VAL A 416 -11.29 13.20 13.49
CA VAL A 416 -10.92 13.71 12.17
C VAL A 416 -12.02 13.34 11.17
N TYR A 417 -12.44 14.29 10.34
CA TYR A 417 -13.53 14.10 9.39
C TYR A 417 -13.05 13.46 8.08
N GLN A 418 -13.74 12.42 7.63
CA GLN A 418 -13.63 11.69 6.36
C GLN A 418 -12.30 11.00 6.05
N TYR A 419 -11.16 11.69 6.18
CA TYR A 419 -9.87 11.18 5.74
C TYR A 419 -8.69 11.70 6.57
N ILE A 420 -7.66 10.87 6.72
CA ILE A 420 -6.33 11.22 7.21
C ILE A 420 -5.35 10.91 6.08
N ASN A 421 -4.78 11.95 5.48
CA ASN A 421 -3.81 11.78 4.40
C ASN A 421 -2.52 11.13 4.86
N ARG A 422 -1.94 10.34 3.95
CA ARG A 422 -0.74 9.55 4.22
C ARG A 422 0.42 10.39 4.77
N ASP A 423 0.66 11.57 4.19
CA ASP A 423 1.73 12.48 4.61
C ASP A 423 1.60 13.01 6.04
N ALA A 424 0.38 12.97 6.60
CA ALA A 424 0.16 13.33 7.99
C ALA A 424 0.59 12.21 8.96
N ILE A 425 0.75 10.98 8.48
CA ILE A 425 1.11 9.82 9.30
C ILE A 425 2.64 9.74 9.39
N ILE A 426 3.17 10.09 10.55
CA ILE A 426 4.61 10.26 10.75
C ILE A 426 5.32 9.00 11.23
N GLY A 427 4.56 7.97 11.61
CA GLY A 427 5.11 6.66 11.94
C GLY A 427 4.12 5.73 12.63
N TRP A 428 4.60 4.52 12.89
CA TRP A 428 3.86 3.41 13.49
C TRP A 428 4.54 2.91 14.77
N MET A 429 3.72 2.45 15.71
CA MET A 429 4.09 1.88 17.01
C MET A 429 3.33 0.55 17.21
N PRO A 430 3.87 -0.41 17.97
CA PRO A 430 3.25 -1.72 18.18
C PRO A 430 1.99 -1.68 19.08
#